data_AF-A0A6S6U569-F1
#
_entry.id   AF-A0A6S6U569-F1
#
_cell.length_a   1.000
_cell.length_b   1.000
_cell.length_c   1.000
_cell.angle_alpha   90.00
_cell.angle_beta   90.00
_cell.angle_gamma   90.00
#
_symmetry.space_group_name_H-M   'P 1'
#
loop_
_entity.id
_entity.type
_entity.pdbx_description
1 polymer ?
#
loop_
_entity_poly.entity_id
_entity_poly.type
_entity_poly.pdbx_seq_one_letter_code
_entity_poly.pdbx_strand_id
1 'polypeptide(L)'
;MFFILMKTIHLFSAFIYGGFLITDNLFLKKIEQSFEEEEHKKIRESFMKFVRQVVPPSLIVAVLTGLYLISQVFGTVGAEGMSNFQILLALKAFLGIWLGVRGFLQVYLKIQPLVFKGHQLPFAFVLTIIFLSQFMYI
;
A
#
# COMPACT_ATOMS: atom_id res chain seq x y z
N MET A 1 4.03 0.12 -25.22
CA MET A 1 5.01 0.91 -24.45
C MET A 1 4.40 1.55 -23.21
N PHE A 2 3.31 2.33 -23.33
CA PHE A 2 2.68 3.03 -22.19
C PHE A 2 2.23 2.10 -21.06
N PHE A 3 1.60 0.96 -21.37
CA PHE A 3 1.23 -0.04 -20.35
C PHE A 3 2.43 -0.52 -19.52
N ILE A 4 3.56 -0.82 -20.16
CA ILE A 4 4.78 -1.27 -19.49
C ILE A 4 5.33 -0.18 -18.59
N LEU A 5 5.36 1.07 -19.07
CA LEU A 5 5.77 2.23 -18.28
C LEU A 5 4.90 2.36 -17.02
N MET A 6 3.57 2.31 -17.17
CA MET A 6 2.64 2.41 -16.05
C MET A 6 2.80 1.25 -15.05
N LYS A 7 3.03 0.03 -15.55
CA LYS A 7 3.33 -1.14 -14.72
C LYS A 7 4.62 -0.97 -13.92
N THR A 8 5.66 -0.43 -14.53
CA THR A 8 6.94 -0.15 -13.86
C THR A 8 6.77 0.92 -12.78
N ILE A 9 6.08 2.03 -13.07
CA ILE A 9 5.79 3.09 -12.09
C ILE A 9 4.97 2.53 -10.92
N HIS A 10 3.94 1.74 -11.22
CA HIS A 10 3.10 1.08 -10.22
C HIS A 10 3.93 0.22 -9.28
N LEU A 11 4.77 -0.66 -9.83
CA LEU A 11 5.60 -1.58 -9.06
C LEU A 11 6.61 -0.83 -8.18
N PHE A 12 7.29 0.17 -8.76
CA PHE A 12 8.23 1.00 -8.02
C PHE A 12 7.57 1.72 -6.84
N SER A 13 6.40 2.30 -7.08
CA SER A 13 5.62 3.00 -6.06
C SER A 13 5.12 2.06 -4.96
N ALA A 14 4.65 0.87 -5.34
CA ALA A 14 4.25 -0.17 -4.40
C ALA A 14 5.42 -0.67 -3.54
N PHE A 15 6.64 -0.78 -4.10
CA PHE A 15 7.83 -1.15 -3.35
C PHE A 15 8.27 -0.09 -2.34
N ILE A 16 8.18 1.20 -2.68
CA ILE A 16 8.45 2.26 -1.70
C ILE A 16 7.51 2.14 -0.50
N TYR A 17 6.20 2.02 -0.76
CA TYR A 17 5.20 1.93 0.29
C TYR A 17 5.33 0.64 1.12
N GLY A 18 5.40 -0.52 0.45
CA GLY A 18 5.53 -1.82 1.10
C GLY A 18 6.84 -1.95 1.87
N GLY A 19 7.95 -1.48 1.28
CA GLY A 19 9.27 -1.48 1.90
C GLY A 19 9.31 -0.64 3.18
N PHE A 20 8.66 0.53 3.19
CA PHE A 20 8.47 1.30 4.43
C PHE A 20 7.70 0.52 5.48
N LEU A 21 6.58 -0.12 5.12
CA LEU A 21 5.76 -0.87 6.08
C LEU A 21 6.52 -2.07 6.68
N ILE A 22 7.32 -2.77 5.86
CA ILE A 22 8.23 -3.82 6.32
C ILE A 22 9.24 -3.23 7.31
N THR A 23 9.90 -2.13 6.94
CA THR A 23 10.91 -1.48 7.76
C THR A 23 10.35 -1.03 9.12
N ASP A 24 9.19 -0.37 9.12
CA ASP A 24 8.57 0.14 10.34
C ASP A 24 8.10 -0.99 11.26
N ASN A 25 7.44 -2.03 10.74
CA ASN A 25 6.88 -3.10 11.56
C ASN A 25 7.94 -4.10 12.05
N LEU A 26 8.94 -4.45 11.23
CA LEU A 26 9.92 -5.47 11.57
C LEU A 26 11.15 -4.92 12.30
N PHE A 27 11.54 -3.68 12.02
CA PHE A 27 12.78 -3.10 12.54
C PHE A 27 12.50 -1.91 13.46
N LEU A 28 11.90 -0.81 12.97
CA LEU A 28 11.79 0.42 13.76
C LEU A 28 10.97 0.25 15.03
N LYS A 29 9.86 -0.50 14.97
CA LYS A 29 9.06 -0.82 16.16
C LYS A 29 9.84 -1.63 17.21
N LYS A 30 10.85 -2.41 16.82
CA LYS A 30 11.68 -3.18 17.76
C LYS A 30 12.84 -2.36 18.32
N ILE A 31 13.31 -1.35 17.58
CA ILE A 31 14.34 -0.42 18.04
C ILE A 31 13.87 0.37 19.28
N GLU A 32 12.57 0.52 19.50
CA GLU A 32 11.98 1.07 20.73
C GLU A 32 12.51 0.40 22.01
N GLN A 33 12.96 -0.85 21.93
CA GLN A 33 13.49 -1.61 23.06
C GLN A 33 14.95 -1.28 23.38
N SER A 34 15.64 -0.50 22.54
CA SER A 34 17.08 -0.25 22.64
C SER A 34 17.43 1.18 23.08
N PHE A 35 16.45 2.08 23.21
CA PHE A 35 16.67 3.49 23.50
C PHE A 35 15.70 3.99 24.58
N GLU A 36 16.09 5.04 25.31
CA GLU A 36 15.16 5.75 26.19
C GLU A 36 14.04 6.43 25.38
N GLU A 37 12.88 6.64 26.00
CA GLU A 37 11.65 7.08 25.31
C GLU A 37 11.83 8.43 24.57
N GLU A 38 12.55 9.37 25.17
CA GLU A 38 12.80 10.69 24.58
C GLU A 38 13.72 10.61 23.35
N GLU A 39 14.78 9.81 23.44
CA GLU A 39 15.73 9.60 22.36
C GLU A 39 15.07 8.84 21.20
N HIS A 40 14.27 7.82 21.51
CA HIS A 40 13.47 7.10 20.52
C HIS A 40 12.51 8.05 19.77
N LYS A 41 11.80 8.93 20.48
CA LYS A 41 10.88 9.89 19.86
C LYS A 41 11.60 10.82 18.88
N LYS A 42 12.80 11.29 19.24
CA LYS A 42 13.63 12.16 18.40
C LYS A 42 14.10 11.43 17.13
N ILE A 43 14.58 10.20 17.27
CA ILE A 43 14.99 9.35 16.14
C ILE A 43 13.80 9.10 15.22
N ARG A 44 12.67 8.67 15.78
CA ARG A 44 11.45 8.37 15.02
C ARG A 44 10.94 9.59 14.27
N GLU A 45 10.89 10.76 14.89
CA GLU A 45 10.42 11.98 14.23
C GLU A 45 11.35 12.42 13.09
N SER A 46 12.67 12.29 13.30
CA SER A 46 13.66 12.59 12.25
C SER A 46 13.45 11.73 11.00
N PHE A 47 13.16 10.44 11.19
CA PHE A 47 12.85 9.51 10.11
C PHE A 47 11.47 9.78 9.48
N MET A 48 10.45 9.94 10.32
CA MET A 48 9.07 10.15 9.90
C MET A 48 8.87 11.44 9.10
N LYS A 49 9.74 12.45 9.28
CA LYS A 49 9.77 13.66 8.45
C LYS A 49 9.98 13.33 6.98
N PHE A 50 10.97 12.49 6.65
CA PHE A 50 11.27 12.10 5.28
C PHE A 50 10.25 11.09 4.73
N VAL A 51 9.83 10.14 5.56
CA VAL A 51 8.78 9.15 5.21
C VAL A 51 7.52 9.84 4.71
N ARG A 52 7.02 10.85 5.44
CA ARG A 52 5.78 11.58 5.09
C ARG A 52 5.85 12.30 3.74
N GLN A 53 7.05 12.59 3.24
CA GLN A 53 7.24 13.26 1.95
C GLN A 53 7.27 12.27 0.78
N VAL A 54 7.57 11.00 1.02
CA VAL A 54 7.81 10.02 -0.05
C VAL A 54 6.74 8.93 -0.05
N VAL A 55 6.43 8.37 1.12
CA VAL A 55 5.58 7.19 1.26
C VAL A 55 4.11 7.49 0.89
N PRO A 56 3.45 8.55 1.41
CA PRO A 56 2.07 8.84 1.03
C PRO A 56 1.88 9.19 -0.45
N PRO A 57 2.73 10.03 -1.08
CA PRO A 57 2.67 10.23 -2.52
C PRO A 57 2.87 8.93 -3.32
N SER A 58 3.83 8.08 -2.91
CA SER A 58 4.05 6.79 -3.58
C SER A 58 2.81 5.90 -3.53
N LEU A 59 2.10 5.87 -2.41
CA LEU A 59 0.86 5.11 -2.28
C LEU A 59 -0.23 5.63 -3.23
N ILE A 60 -0.38 6.95 -3.35
CA ILE A 60 -1.34 7.56 -4.28
C ILE A 60 -0.98 7.19 -5.72
N VAL A 61 0.29 7.30 -6.10
CA VAL A 61 0.77 6.90 -7.42
C VAL A 61 0.51 5.42 -7.67
N ALA A 62 0.77 4.54 -6.69
CA ALA A 62 0.48 3.11 -6.80
C ALA A 62 -1.01 2.85 -7.04
N VAL A 63 -1.91 3.54 -6.33
CA VAL A 63 -3.36 3.38 -6.52
C VAL A 63 -3.81 3.88 -7.88
N LEU A 64 -3.40 5.09 -8.30
CA LEU A 64 -3.80 5.64 -9.60
C LEU A 64 -3.31 4.81 -10.77
N THR A 65 -2.03 4.42 -10.74
CA THR A 65 -1.45 3.53 -11.77
C THR A 65 -2.07 2.14 -11.72
N GLY A 66 -2.41 1.63 -10.53
CA GLY A 66 -3.10 0.35 -10.37
C GLY A 66 -4.50 0.36 -10.96
N LEU A 67 -5.28 1.41 -10.71
CA LEU A 67 -6.61 1.61 -11.32
C LEU A 67 -6.52 1.69 -12.85
N TYR A 68 -5.51 2.39 -13.38
CA TYR A 68 -5.25 2.38 -14.81
C TYR A 68 -4.94 0.97 -15.32
N LEU A 69 -4.03 0.23 -14.68
CA LEU A 69 -3.68 -1.13 -15.14
C LEU A 69 -4.90 -2.06 -15.10
N ILE A 70 -5.72 -1.99 -14.05
CA ILE A 70 -6.96 -2.74 -13.93
C ILE A 70 -7.89 -2.42 -15.09
N SER A 71 -8.07 -1.15 -15.46
CA SER A 71 -8.94 -0.79 -16.59
C SER A 71 -8.50 -1.38 -17.93
N GLN A 72 -7.20 -1.72 -18.07
CA GLN A 72 -6.66 -2.36 -19.27
C GLN A 72 -6.80 -3.89 -19.27
N VAL A 73 -6.87 -4.53 -18.09
CA VAL A 73 -6.80 -6.00 -17.97
C VAL A 73 -8.05 -6.66 -17.40
N PHE A 74 -8.99 -5.91 -16.83
CA PHE A 74 -10.15 -6.48 -16.13
C PHE A 74 -11.09 -7.24 -17.08
N GLY A 75 -11.24 -6.78 -18.33
CA GLY A 75 -12.12 -7.39 -19.32
C GLY A 75 -13.61 -7.23 -19.00
N THR A 76 -14.45 -7.94 -19.76
CA THR A 76 -15.91 -7.97 -19.55
C THR A 76 -16.30 -9.05 -18.54
N VAL A 77 -17.38 -8.80 -17.79
CA VAL A 77 -17.98 -9.80 -16.91
C VAL A 77 -18.92 -10.67 -17.75
N GLY A 78 -18.74 -11.99 -17.71
CA GLY A 78 -19.54 -12.94 -18.49
C GLY A 78 -20.93 -13.18 -17.88
N ALA A 79 -21.77 -13.93 -18.59
CA ALA A 79 -23.10 -14.31 -18.10
C ALA A 79 -23.05 -15.15 -16.81
N GLU A 80 -21.98 -15.92 -16.62
CA GLU A 80 -21.76 -16.71 -15.39
C GLU A 80 -21.06 -15.92 -14.27
N GLY A 81 -20.83 -14.62 -14.47
CA GLY A 81 -20.21 -13.73 -13.49
C GLY A 81 -18.71 -13.49 -13.72
N MET A 82 -18.00 -13.14 -12.65
CA MET A 82 -16.57 -12.83 -12.68
C MET A 82 -15.72 -14.11 -12.63
N SER A 83 -14.70 -14.17 -13.47
CA SER A 83 -13.65 -15.20 -13.39
C SER A 83 -12.84 -15.10 -12.09
N ASN A 84 -12.14 -16.19 -11.71
CA ASN A 84 -11.22 -16.19 -10.56
C ASN A 84 -10.21 -15.04 -10.64
N PHE A 85 -9.64 -14.79 -11.83
CA PHE A 85 -8.74 -13.67 -12.07
C PHE A 85 -9.40 -12.33 -11.73
N GLN A 86 -10.63 -12.08 -12.20
CA GLN A 86 -11.37 -10.84 -11.94
C GLN A 86 -11.72 -10.68 -10.46
N ILE A 87 -12.13 -11.76 -9.79
CA ILE A 87 -12.45 -11.75 -8.35
C ILE A 87 -11.20 -11.37 -7.54
N LEU A 88 -10.08 -12.03 -7.79
CA LEU A 88 -8.84 -11.76 -7.06
C LEU A 88 -8.27 -10.37 -7.41
N LEU A 89 -8.41 -9.92 -8.66
CA LEU A 89 -8.03 -8.57 -9.07
C LEU A 89 -8.89 -7.51 -8.38
N ALA A 90 -10.21 -7.72 -8.28
CA ALA A 90 -11.13 -6.84 -7.59
C ALA A 90 -10.82 -6.76 -6.09
N LEU A 91 -10.50 -7.89 -5.44
CA LEU A 91 -10.09 -7.91 -4.04
C LEU A 91 -8.78 -7.14 -3.82
N LYS A 92 -7.79 -7.33 -4.70
CA LYS A 92 -6.54 -6.54 -4.67
C LYS A 92 -6.80 -5.04 -4.86
N ALA A 93 -7.68 -4.69 -5.79
CA ALA A 93 -8.06 -3.31 -6.05
C ALA A 93 -8.73 -2.69 -4.81
N PHE A 94 -9.67 -3.41 -4.19
CA PHE A 94 -10.33 -2.99 -2.96
C PHE A 94 -9.33 -2.71 -1.84
N LEU A 95 -8.42 -3.65 -1.55
CA LEU A 95 -7.39 -3.49 -0.53
C LEU A 95 -6.45 -2.31 -0.84
N GLY A 96 -6.02 -2.17 -2.11
CA GLY A 96 -5.16 -1.07 -2.55
C GLY A 96 -5.83 0.30 -2.44
N ILE A 97 -7.08 0.43 -2.89
CA ILE A 97 -7.87 1.65 -2.78
C ILE A 97 -8.07 2.02 -1.32
N TRP A 98 -8.40 1.05 -0.46
CA TRP A 98 -8.53 1.29 0.97
C TRP A 98 -7.25 1.88 1.58
N LEU A 99 -6.09 1.32 1.24
CA LEU A 99 -4.79 1.86 1.66
C LEU A 99 -4.59 3.30 1.15
N GLY A 100 -4.88 3.55 -0.13
CA GLY A 100 -4.76 4.87 -0.74
C GLY A 100 -5.64 5.92 -0.07
N VAL A 101 -6.93 5.61 0.11
CA VAL A 101 -7.89 6.48 0.80
C VAL A 101 -7.42 6.75 2.23
N ARG A 102 -7.04 5.72 2.98
CA ARG A 102 -6.51 5.86 4.34
C ARG A 102 -5.29 6.79 4.38
N GLY A 103 -4.29 6.55 3.52
CA GLY A 103 -3.07 7.35 3.47
C GLY A 103 -3.35 8.80 3.08
N PHE A 104 -4.23 9.02 2.11
CA PHE A 104 -4.64 10.35 1.67
C PHE A 104 -5.34 11.13 2.79
N LEU A 105 -6.35 10.53 3.42
CA LEU A 105 -7.11 11.15 4.51
C LEU A 105 -6.20 11.53 5.69
N GLN A 106 -5.28 10.63 6.08
CA GLN A 106 -4.38 10.84 7.21
C GLN A 106 -3.37 11.97 6.96
N VAL A 107 -2.81 12.05 5.75
CA VAL A 107 -1.69 12.95 5.46
C VAL A 107 -2.16 14.32 4.98
N TYR A 108 -3.15 14.35 4.08
CA TYR A 108 -3.58 15.60 3.44
C TYR A 108 -4.77 16.23 4.13
N LEU A 109 -5.74 15.44 4.60
CA LEU A 109 -6.91 15.98 5.31
C LEU A 109 -6.73 16.02 6.82
N LYS A 110 -5.63 15.45 7.35
CA LYS A 110 -5.38 15.28 8.80
C LYS A 110 -6.55 14.60 9.53
N ILE A 111 -7.38 13.86 8.80
CA ILE A 111 -8.48 13.07 9.35
C ILE A 111 -7.89 11.73 9.76
N GLN A 112 -8.04 11.35 11.03
CA GLN A 112 -7.65 10.01 11.46
C GLN A 112 -8.59 8.99 10.79
N PRO A 113 -8.09 8.12 9.90
CA PRO A 113 -8.94 7.15 9.25
C PRO A 113 -9.43 6.13 10.29
N LEU A 114 -10.68 5.71 10.11
CA LEU A 114 -11.47 4.86 11.01
C LEU A 114 -10.65 3.74 11.70
N VAL A 115 -10.72 3.74 13.04
CA VAL A 115 -10.44 2.64 13.99
C VAL A 115 -8.97 2.22 14.22
N PHE A 116 -8.02 2.34 13.28
CA PHE A 116 -6.67 1.76 13.44
C PHE A 116 -5.50 2.77 13.35
N LYS A 117 -4.88 3.07 14.50
CA LYS A 117 -3.76 4.03 14.66
C LYS A 117 -2.39 3.51 14.17
N GLY A 118 -2.25 2.22 13.87
CA GLY A 118 -0.95 1.59 13.57
C GLY A 118 -0.70 1.25 12.09
N HIS A 119 0.53 0.83 11.78
CA HIS A 119 0.93 0.33 10.45
C HIS A 119 0.74 -1.19 10.27
N GLN A 120 0.26 -1.90 11.30
CA GLN A 120 0.07 -3.36 11.26
C GLN A 120 -1.02 -3.78 10.25
N LEU A 121 -2.18 -3.13 10.28
CA LEU A 121 -3.26 -3.44 9.34
C LEU A 121 -2.86 -3.11 7.89
N PRO A 122 -2.28 -1.94 7.59
CA PRO A 122 -1.69 -1.68 6.27
C PRO A 122 -0.66 -2.72 5.83
N PHE A 123 0.19 -3.15 6.75
CA PHE A 123 1.18 -4.18 6.49
C PHE A 123 0.55 -5.53 6.16
N ALA A 124 -0.46 -5.95 6.92
CA ALA A 124 -1.23 -7.15 6.62
C ALA A 124 -1.88 -7.07 5.22
N PHE A 125 -2.44 -5.92 4.84
CA PHE A 125 -3.02 -5.73 3.52
C PHE A 125 -2.00 -5.85 2.41
N VAL A 126 -0.80 -5.27 2.58
CA VAL A 126 0.30 -5.42 1.61
C VAL A 126 0.70 -6.89 1.45
N LEU A 127 0.86 -7.62 2.56
CA LEU A 127 1.15 -9.06 2.50
C LEU A 127 0.04 -9.83 1.78
N THR A 128 -1.23 -9.56 2.12
CA THR A 128 -2.38 -10.16 1.45
C THR A 128 -2.36 -9.89 -0.05
N ILE A 129 -2.10 -8.65 -0.49
CA ILE A 129 -2.00 -8.29 -1.91
C ILE A 129 -0.89 -9.09 -2.62
N ILE A 130 0.25 -9.29 -1.96
CA ILE A 130 1.38 -10.07 -2.50
C ILE A 130 0.96 -11.54 -2.68
N PHE A 131 0.33 -12.16 -1.66
CA PHE A 131 -0.14 -13.53 -1.75
C PHE A 131 -1.23 -13.70 -2.80
N LEU A 132 -2.23 -12.82 -2.83
CA LEU A 132 -3.28 -12.83 -3.85
C LEU A 132 -2.69 -12.81 -5.27
N SER A 133 -1.59 -12.09 -5.48
CA SER A 133 -0.90 -12.03 -6.77
C SER A 133 -0.40 -13.38 -7.26
N GLN A 134 -0.05 -14.31 -6.36
CA GLN A 134 0.44 -15.64 -6.72
C GLN A 134 -0.69 -16.55 -7.20
N PHE A 135 -1.90 -16.35 -6.69
CA PHE A 135 -3.07 -17.20 -7.01
C PHE A 135 -3.92 -16.66 -8.16
N MET A 136 -3.57 -15.52 -8.76
CA MET A 136 -4.41 -14.89 -9.81
C MET A 136 -4.58 -15.72 -11.08
N TYR A 137 -3.63 -16.62 -11.36
CA TYR A 137 -3.58 -17.41 -12.60
C TYR A 137 -3.76 -18.91 -12.35
N ILE A 138 -4.11 -19.30 -11.13
CA ILE A 138 -4.43 -20.66 -10.72
C ILE A 138 -5.95 -20.79 -10.70
#